data_AF-A0AAU9MRC6-F1
#
_entry.id   AF-A0AAU9MRC6-F1
#
_cell.length_a   1.000
_cell.length_b   1.000
_cell.length_c   1.000
_cell.angle_alpha   90.00
_cell.angle_beta   90.00
_cell.angle_gamma   90.00
#
_symmetry.space_group_name_H-M   'P 1'
#
loop_
_entity.id
_entity.type
_entity.pdbx_description
1 polymer ?
#
loop_
_entity_poly.entity_id
_entity_poly.type
_entity_poly.pdbx_seq_one_letter_code
_entity_poly.pdbx_strand_id
1 'polypeptide(L)'
;MFWSLSVPKGSNRDYDGCNLKKMVVSMSEWNRFPDVLVFVAEFDFLKERGVEYAEFLKGKGVKVELIETKNEKHVFHVFRPDSEETKLLQSQMNEFIHSF
;
A
#
# COMPACT_ATOMS: atom_id res chain seq x y z
N MET A 1 11.61 -10.57 4.18
CA MET A 1 12.21 -11.50 5.15
C MET A 1 11.15 -12.34 5.88
N PHE A 2 9.98 -11.79 6.21
CA PHE A 2 8.98 -12.48 7.04
C PHE A 2 7.89 -13.27 6.30
N TRP A 3 7.88 -13.24 4.96
CA TRP A 3 6.83 -13.89 4.16
C TRP A 3 6.63 -15.38 4.47
N SER A 4 7.71 -16.13 4.72
CA SER A 4 7.62 -17.56 5.05
C SER A 4 6.92 -17.85 6.38
N LEU A 5 6.86 -16.87 7.29
CA LEU A 5 6.13 -16.98 8.56
C LEU A 5 4.63 -16.64 8.39
N SER A 6 4.27 -15.95 7.30
CA SER A 6 2.93 -15.41 7.06
C SER A 6 2.13 -16.19 6.00
N VAL A 7 2.72 -17.24 5.41
CA VAL A 7 2.05 -18.09 4.40
C VAL A 7 1.87 -19.52 4.92
N PRO A 8 0.89 -20.27 4.40
CA PRO A 8 0.71 -21.67 4.75
C PRO A 8 1.97 -22.50 4.55
N LYS A 9 2.18 -23.51 5.40
CA LYS A 9 3.32 -24.43 5.31
C LYS A 9 3.35 -25.10 3.92
N GLY A 10 4.52 -25.07 3.28
CA GLY A 10 4.71 -25.62 1.93
C GLY A 10 4.33 -24.65 0.79
N SER A 11 3.82 -23.46 1.12
CA SER A 11 3.61 -22.39 0.16
C SER A 11 4.84 -21.49 0.01
N ASN A 12 4.75 -20.53 -0.91
CA ASN A 12 5.78 -19.54 -1.19
C ASN A 12 5.13 -18.18 -1.45
N ARG A 13 5.86 -17.26 -2.09
CA ARG A 13 5.37 -15.91 -2.37
C ARG A 13 4.30 -15.83 -3.47
N ASP A 14 3.98 -16.94 -4.14
CA ASP A 14 2.87 -17.06 -5.09
C ASP A 14 1.54 -17.36 -4.42
N TYR A 15 1.49 -17.52 -3.09
CA TYR A 15 0.24 -17.55 -2.35
C TYR A 15 -0.60 -16.31 -2.67
N ASP A 16 -1.91 -16.44 -2.84
CA ASP A 16 -2.79 -15.34 -3.28
C ASP A 16 -2.77 -14.13 -2.33
N GLY A 17 -2.54 -14.35 -1.03
CA GLY A 17 -2.34 -13.28 -0.04
C GLY A 17 -1.00 -12.54 -0.17
N CYS A 18 -0.08 -13.06 -0.97
CA CYS A 18 1.21 -12.46 -1.28
C CYS A 18 1.29 -11.94 -2.72
N ASN A 19 0.67 -12.61 -3.68
CA ASN A 19 0.83 -12.28 -5.09
C ASN A 19 -0.44 -11.68 -5.68
N LEU A 20 -0.44 -10.36 -5.86
CA LEU A 20 -1.55 -9.60 -6.47
C LEU A 20 -1.98 -10.18 -7.83
N LYS A 21 -1.04 -10.73 -8.61
CA LYS A 21 -1.32 -11.30 -9.94
C LYS A 21 -2.11 -12.61 -9.88
N LYS A 22 -2.18 -13.25 -8.72
CA LYS A 22 -2.94 -14.48 -8.49
C LYS A 22 -4.37 -14.20 -7.99
N MET A 23 -4.69 -12.96 -7.65
CA MET A 23 -6.03 -12.59 -7.20
C MET A 23 -7.05 -12.75 -8.33
N VAL A 24 -8.03 -13.63 -8.09
CA VAL A 24 -9.18 -13.81 -8.97
C VAL A 24 -10.39 -13.19 -8.30
N VAL A 25 -10.70 -11.95 -8.66
CA VAL A 25 -11.82 -11.16 -8.11
C VAL A 25 -12.65 -10.63 -9.28
N SER A 26 -13.98 -10.72 -9.17
CA SER A 26 -14.89 -10.31 -10.26
C SER A 26 -14.90 -8.78 -10.45
N MET A 27 -15.26 -8.33 -11.66
CA MET A 27 -15.38 -6.89 -11.94
C MET A 27 -16.44 -6.21 -11.05
N SER A 28 -17.53 -6.93 -10.74
CA SER A 28 -18.56 -6.45 -9.82
C SER A 28 -18.06 -6.20 -8.40
N GLU A 29 -17.08 -6.99 -7.94
CA GLU A 29 -16.44 -6.76 -6.65
C GLU A 29 -15.49 -5.56 -6.70
N TRP A 30 -14.72 -5.39 -7.79
CA TRP A 30 -13.85 -4.22 -7.96
C TRP A 30 -14.62 -2.91 -8.00
N ASN A 31 -15.81 -2.88 -8.61
CA ASN A 31 -16.69 -1.71 -8.61
C ASN A 31 -17.18 -1.29 -7.21
N ARG A 32 -17.07 -2.17 -6.23
CA ARG A 32 -17.44 -1.90 -4.82
C ARG A 32 -16.22 -1.63 -3.95
N PHE A 33 -15.01 -1.69 -4.52
CA PHE A 33 -13.79 -1.47 -3.78
C PHE A 33 -13.70 0.01 -3.40
N PRO A 34 -13.33 0.35 -2.15
CA PRO A 34 -13.25 1.73 -1.72
C PRO A 34 -12.13 2.48 -2.45
N ASP A 35 -12.21 3.80 -2.45
CA ASP A 35 -11.07 4.65 -2.79
C ASP A 35 -9.85 4.27 -1.91
N VAL A 36 -8.65 4.41 -2.46
CA VAL A 36 -7.41 4.02 -1.77
C VAL A 36 -6.39 5.13 -1.81
N LEU A 37 -5.77 5.39 -0.66
CA LEU A 37 -4.57 6.19 -0.53
C LEU A 37 -3.39 5.29 -0.15
N VAL A 38 -2.33 5.29 -0.96
CA VAL A 38 -1.11 4.50 -0.75
C VAL A 38 0.06 5.42 -0.45
N PHE A 39 0.75 5.17 0.67
CA PHE A 39 1.99 5.85 1.03
C PHE A 39 3.20 4.95 0.80
N VAL A 40 4.25 5.50 0.20
CA VAL A 40 5.55 4.84 0.06
C VAL A 40 6.67 5.80 0.47
N ALA A 41 7.78 5.26 0.96
CA ALA A 41 8.97 6.07 1.29
C ALA A 41 10.09 5.77 0.29
N GLU A 42 10.87 6.80 -0.08
CA GLU A 42 11.85 6.73 -1.17
C GLU A 42 12.91 5.63 -0.97
N PHE A 43 13.37 5.42 0.26
CA PHE A 43 14.38 4.41 0.62
C PHE A 43 13.78 3.18 1.30
N ASP A 44 12.48 2.94 1.11
CA ASP A 44 11.82 1.73 1.58
C ASP A 44 12.08 0.55 0.63
N PHE A 45 12.58 -0.57 1.15
CA PHE A 45 12.78 -1.80 0.38
C PHE A 45 11.47 -2.47 -0.09
N LEU A 46 10.31 -1.97 0.35
CA LEU A 46 8.98 -2.35 -0.13
C LEU A 46 8.34 -1.32 -1.07
N LYS A 47 9.02 -0.21 -1.37
CA LYS A 47 8.47 0.89 -2.19
C LYS A 47 7.87 0.37 -3.50
N GLU A 48 8.64 -0.37 -4.29
CA GLU A 48 8.23 -0.86 -5.60
C GLU A 48 6.98 -1.73 -5.51
N ARG A 49 6.85 -2.50 -4.43
CA ARG A 49 5.67 -3.34 -4.19
C ARG A 49 4.42 -2.51 -3.86
N GLY A 50 4.58 -1.39 -3.15
CA GLY A 50 3.50 -0.43 -2.91
C GLY A 50 3.08 0.29 -4.20
N VAL A 51 4.05 0.65 -5.04
CA VAL A 51 3.80 1.23 -6.38
C VAL A 51 3.05 0.24 -7.27
N GLU A 52 3.53 -1.00 -7.37
CA GLU A 52 2.87 -2.09 -8.12
C GLU A 52 1.43 -2.32 -7.64
N TYR A 53 1.17 -2.24 -6.34
CA TYR A 53 -0.18 -2.34 -5.78
C TYR A 53 -1.08 -1.21 -6.24
N ALA A 54 -0.60 0.03 -6.17
CA ALA A 54 -1.36 1.20 -6.61
C ALA A 54 -1.69 1.11 -8.12
N GLU A 55 -0.73 0.73 -8.95
CA GLU A 55 -0.93 0.54 -10.39
C GLU A 55 -1.90 -0.60 -10.70
N PHE A 56 -1.78 -1.72 -9.98
CA PHE A 56 -2.69 -2.85 -10.12
C PHE A 56 -4.14 -2.44 -9.85
N LEU A 57 -4.39 -1.73 -8.74
CA LEU A 57 -5.72 -1.26 -8.37
C LEU A 57 -6.29 -0.25 -9.38
N LYS A 58 -5.47 0.70 -9.86
CA LYS A 58 -5.87 1.62 -10.94
C LYS A 58 -6.29 0.85 -12.19
N GLY A 59 -5.57 -0.20 -12.55
CA GLY A 59 -5.90 -1.10 -13.65
C GLY A 59 -7.22 -1.89 -13.46
N LYS A 60 -7.73 -1.97 -12.22
CA LYS A 60 -9.05 -2.54 -11.90
C LYS A 60 -10.18 -1.50 -11.83
N GLY A 61 -9.89 -0.22 -12.12
CA GLY A 61 -10.87 0.86 -12.08
C GLY A 61 -11.08 1.47 -10.70
N VAL A 62 -10.23 1.14 -9.72
CA VAL A 62 -10.28 1.73 -8.38
C VAL A 62 -9.67 3.13 -8.42
N LYS A 63 -10.29 4.08 -7.70
CA LYS A 63 -9.72 5.41 -7.49
C LYS A 63 -8.59 5.32 -6.47
N VAL A 64 -7.37 5.58 -6.92
CA VAL A 64 -6.15 5.41 -6.12
C VAL A 64 -5.27 6.64 -6.19
N GLU A 65 -4.89 7.16 -5.03
CA GLU A 65 -3.82 8.14 -4.88
C GLU A 65 -2.56 7.45 -4.32
N LEU A 66 -1.39 7.84 -4.84
CA LEU A 66 -0.09 7.32 -4.41
C LEU A 66 0.80 8.50 -4.03
N ILE A 67 1.28 8.52 -2.80
CA ILE A 67 2.14 9.56 -2.25
C ILE A 67 3.49 8.95 -1.90
N GLU A 68 4.56 9.53 -2.45
CA GLU A 68 5.93 9.16 -2.11
C GLU A 68 6.55 10.21 -1.19
N THR A 69 6.97 9.79 0.00
CA THR A 69 7.72 10.64 0.93
C THR A 69 9.22 10.55 0.62
N LYS A 70 9.82 11.68 0.23
CA LYS A 70 11.22 11.78 -0.16
C LYS A 70 12.16 11.72 1.04
N ASN A 71 13.35 11.18 0.81
CA ASN A 71 14.42 11.01 1.81
C ASN A 71 14.07 10.14 3.03
N GLU A 72 12.94 9.43 3.00
CA GLU A 72 12.48 8.61 4.12
C GLU A 72 12.75 7.12 3.93
N LYS A 73 12.83 6.40 5.04
CA LYS A 73 12.99 4.94 5.10
C LYS A 73 11.68 4.26 5.48
N HIS A 74 11.67 2.93 5.39
CA HIS A 74 10.59 2.10 5.89
C HIS A 74 10.20 2.51 7.32
N VAL A 75 8.89 2.65 7.57
CA VAL A 75 8.27 3.03 8.86
C VAL A 75 8.82 4.29 9.53
N PHE A 76 9.26 5.29 8.74
CA PHE A 76 9.80 6.54 9.29
C PHE A 76 8.88 7.22 10.31
N HIS A 77 7.56 7.17 10.10
CA HIS A 77 6.55 7.78 10.98
C HIS A 77 6.51 7.16 12.39
N VAL A 78 6.99 5.92 12.55
CA VAL A 78 7.13 5.28 13.87
C VAL A 78 8.38 5.79 14.59
N PHE A 79 9.48 5.97 13.86
CA PHE A 79 10.77 6.37 14.44
C PHE A 79 10.91 7.88 14.63
N ARG A 80 10.19 8.68 13.84
CA ARG A 80 10.22 10.15 13.87
C ARG A 80 8.81 10.72 13.90
N PRO A 81 8.04 10.48 14.97
CA PRO A 81 6.64 10.88 15.05
C PRO A 81 6.43 12.40 14.93
N ASP A 82 7.41 13.19 15.37
CA ASP A 82 7.33 14.66 15.37
C ASP A 82 7.90 15.33 14.11
N SER A 83 8.37 14.56 13.11
CA SER A 83 8.92 15.14 11.88
C SER A 83 7.83 15.76 11.00
N GLU A 84 8.22 16.72 10.18
CA GLU A 84 7.29 17.38 9.26
C GLU A 84 6.72 16.40 8.23
N GLU A 85 7.52 15.43 7.78
CA GLU A 85 7.07 14.35 6.89
C GLU A 85 6.00 13.48 7.55
N THR A 86 6.14 13.17 8.83
CA THR A 86 5.16 12.38 9.58
C THR A 86 3.87 13.17 9.80
N LYS A 87 3.97 14.44 10.18
CA LYS A 87 2.80 15.32 10.32
C LYS A 87 2.06 15.49 9.00
N LEU A 88 2.79 15.64 7.89
CA LEU A 88 2.21 15.72 6.56
C LEU A 88 1.47 14.42 6.19
N LEU A 89 2.09 13.26 6.39
CA LEU A 89 1.45 11.95 6.17
C LEU A 89 0.15 11.82 6.99
N GLN A 90 0.18 12.23 8.26
CA GLN A 90 -1.00 12.22 9.14
C GLN A 90 -2.09 13.18 8.65
N SER A 91 -1.74 14.38 8.21
CA SER A 91 -2.71 15.34 7.63
C SER A 91 -3.37 14.78 6.39
N GLN A 92 -2.58 14.24 5.46
CA GLN A 92 -3.09 13.63 4.22
C GLN A 92 -4.01 12.44 4.51
N MET A 93 -3.65 11.61 5.49
CA MET A 93 -4.50 10.50 5.95
C MET A 93 -5.82 11.00 6.54
N ASN A 94 -5.77 12.04 7.38
CA ASN A 94 -6.94 12.65 8.01
C ASN A 94 -7.89 13.25 6.97
N GLU A 95 -7.36 14.02 6.02
CA GLU A 95 -8.10 14.60 4.91
C GLU A 95 -8.78 13.53 4.07
N PHE A 96 -8.05 12.44 3.74
CA PHE A 96 -8.61 11.32 2.99
C PHE A 96 -9.78 10.66 3.70
N ILE A 97 -9.64 10.35 5.00
CA ILE A 97 -10.70 9.72 5.80
C ILE A 97 -11.95 10.60 5.87
N HIS A 98 -11.78 11.93 5.90
CA HIS A 98 -12.88 12.89 5.96
C HIS A 98 -13.36 13.43 4.59
N SER A 99 -12.88 12.87 3.49
CA SER A 99 -13.28 13.28 2.13
C SER A 99 -14.58 12.63 1.61
N PHE A 100 -15.27 11.86 2.46
CA PHE A 100 -16.49 11.10 2.13
C PHE A 100 -17.71 11.58 2.93
#